data_AF-A0A1I2LHA0-F1
#
_entry.id   AF-A0A1I2LHA0-F1
#
_cell.length_a   1.000
_cell.length_b   1.000
_cell.length_c   1.000
_cell.angle_alpha   90.00
_cell.angle_beta   90.00
_cell.angle_gamma   90.00
#
_symmetry.space_group_name_H-M   'P 1'
#
loop_
_entity.id
_entity.type
_entity.pdbx_description
1 polymer ?
#
loop_
_entity_poly.entity_id
_entity_poly.type
_entity_poly.pdbx_seq_one_letter_code
_entity_poly.pdbx_strand_id
1 'polypeptide(L)'
;MKIDLPNTTVSKIQKKLVHIREEGGAVALGRVLTLIISTALGHEEEAIEAANEASREHPMRVIIVSKNDGDTKSPGRLDAQIRVGSDAGASEVIVLRAYGETATDEESLVTGLLLPDAPVVAWWPQTAPEQPSASALGRIAQRRITDAAAQKDPNGAIEALGASYVPGDTDFAWTRLTLWRNQLAAALDQPPYEPITAVEVSGAYDSPSTILLAAWLQLQLEVPVAVVTSPRATGSSGIHGVKLVRESGTIELERSLVDVATLSMPGQPTHDLSLPRRNLRDCLAEELRRLDPDVLFGDVVKHGVPQLRESIAG
;
A
#
# COMPACT_ATOMS: atom_id res chain seq x y z
N MET A 1 18.50 -3.60 19.87
CA MET A 1 19.69 -2.71 19.95
C MET A 1 19.62 -1.67 18.85
N LYS A 2 19.96 -0.40 19.16
CA LYS A 2 20.11 0.70 18.19
C LYS A 2 21.57 1.19 18.16
N ILE A 3 22.11 1.45 16.98
CA ILE A 3 23.48 1.92 16.79
C ILE A 3 23.44 3.15 15.89
N ASP A 4 23.79 4.30 16.46
CA ASP A 4 23.83 5.58 15.73
C ASP A 4 25.18 5.79 15.04
N LEU A 5 25.11 6.29 13.81
CA LEU A 5 26.24 6.59 12.92
C LEU A 5 26.07 8.01 12.38
N PRO A 6 26.33 9.05 13.19
CA PRO A 6 26.25 10.43 12.73
C PRO A 6 27.37 10.74 11.73
N ASN A 7 27.10 11.62 10.77
CA ASN A 7 28.03 12.07 9.73
C ASN A 7 28.82 10.91 9.09
N THR A 8 28.07 10.00 8.49
CA THR A 8 28.56 8.71 8.00
C THR A 8 28.54 8.61 6.47
N THR A 9 28.89 7.44 5.96
CA THR A 9 28.84 7.09 4.53
C THR A 9 28.26 5.69 4.38
N VAL A 10 27.69 5.37 3.21
CA VAL A 10 27.19 4.03 2.88
C VAL A 10 28.25 2.94 3.17
N SER A 11 29.51 3.19 2.82
CA SER A 11 30.60 2.24 3.09
C SER A 11 30.88 2.00 4.59
N LYS A 12 30.74 3.04 5.43
CA LYS A 12 30.87 2.87 6.89
C LYS A 12 29.69 2.09 7.47
N ILE A 13 28.48 2.31 6.94
CA ILE A 13 27.27 1.55 7.33
C ILE A 13 27.45 0.07 6.98
N GLN A 14 27.83 -0.25 5.74
CA GLN A 14 28.11 -1.63 5.31
C GLN A 14 29.13 -2.34 6.20
N LYS A 15 30.26 -1.68 6.49
CA LYS A 15 31.29 -2.23 7.39
C LYS A 15 30.72 -2.53 8.78
N LYS A 16 29.86 -1.65 9.32
CA LYS A 16 29.25 -1.87 10.62
C LYS A 16 28.25 -3.02 10.60
N LEU A 17 27.48 -3.19 9.51
CA LEU A 17 26.56 -4.32 9.32
C LEU A 17 27.29 -5.67 9.29
N VAL A 18 28.42 -5.75 8.59
CA VAL A 18 29.27 -6.95 8.59
C VAL A 18 29.72 -7.29 10.01
N HIS A 19 30.23 -6.32 10.73
CA HIS A 19 30.71 -6.51 12.10
C HIS A 19 29.60 -6.98 13.06
N ILE A 20 28.40 -6.39 12.99
CA ILE A 20 27.25 -6.81 13.80
C ILE A 20 26.87 -8.27 13.52
N ARG A 21 26.96 -8.70 12.26
CA ARG A 21 26.65 -10.09 11.86
C ARG A 21 27.69 -11.09 12.38
N GLU A 22 28.95 -10.70 12.41
CA GLU A 22 30.03 -11.51 12.98
C GLU A 22 29.89 -11.65 14.50
N GLU A 23 29.59 -10.54 15.20
CA GLU A 23 29.40 -10.51 16.66
C GLU A 23 28.15 -11.26 17.11
N GLY A 24 27.06 -11.19 16.34
CA GLY A 24 25.77 -11.82 16.67
C GLY A 24 25.74 -13.34 16.54
N GLY A 25 26.84 -13.97 16.08
CA GLY A 25 26.84 -15.36 15.62
C GLY A 25 26.07 -15.48 14.31
N ALA A 26 26.65 -16.13 13.30
CA ALA A 26 26.13 -16.17 11.93
C ALA A 26 24.78 -16.90 11.82
N VAL A 27 23.70 -16.30 12.31
CA VAL A 27 22.33 -16.64 11.91
C VAL A 27 22.14 -15.97 10.56
N ALA A 28 22.43 -16.72 9.50
CA ALA A 28 21.92 -16.40 8.19
C ALA A 28 20.38 -16.52 8.27
N LEU A 29 19.72 -15.45 8.72
CA LEU A 29 18.32 -15.24 8.35
C LEU A 29 18.30 -15.38 6.83
N GLY A 30 17.58 -16.37 6.31
CA GLY A 30 17.35 -16.50 4.88
C GLY A 30 16.63 -15.25 4.45
N ARG A 31 17.37 -14.25 3.97
CA ARG A 31 16.81 -12.95 3.61
C ARG A 31 16.16 -13.14 2.26
N VAL A 32 14.87 -12.80 2.17
CA VAL A 32 14.06 -13.12 0.99
C VAL A 32 13.74 -11.86 0.17
N LEU A 33 13.92 -10.65 0.72
CA LEU A 33 13.77 -9.37 0.00
C LEU A 33 14.40 -8.18 0.73
N THR A 34 14.53 -7.06 0.01
CA THR A 34 14.83 -5.72 0.57
C THR A 34 13.63 -4.80 0.42
N LEU A 35 13.10 -4.27 1.52
CA LEU A 35 12.06 -3.24 1.53
C LEU A 35 12.71 -1.87 1.74
N ILE A 36 12.53 -0.98 0.78
CA ILE A 36 12.97 0.40 0.82
C ILE A 36 11.76 1.29 1.09
N ILE A 37 11.84 2.15 2.10
CA ILE A 37 10.78 3.06 2.48
C ILE A 37 11.30 4.48 2.32
N SER A 38 10.67 5.30 1.48
CA SER A 38 11.00 6.72 1.35
C SER A 38 9.98 7.57 2.11
N THR A 39 10.46 8.37 3.05
CA THR A 39 9.62 9.17 3.96
C THR A 39 10.31 10.49 4.31
N ALA A 40 9.59 11.35 5.03
CA ALA A 40 10.12 12.62 5.53
C ALA A 40 10.82 12.46 6.89
N LEU A 41 11.81 13.34 7.16
CA LEU A 41 12.45 13.44 8.48
C LEU A 41 11.41 13.57 9.60
N GLY A 42 11.49 12.70 10.61
CA GLY A 42 10.56 12.67 11.74
C GLY A 42 9.33 11.77 11.54
N HIS A 43 9.14 11.19 10.35
CA HIS A 43 8.03 10.28 10.03
C HIS A 43 8.49 8.82 9.87
N GLU A 44 9.63 8.44 10.46
CA GLU A 44 10.20 7.10 10.28
C GLU A 44 9.50 6.02 11.12
N GLU A 45 9.07 6.34 12.35
CA GLU A 45 8.69 5.31 13.33
C GLU A 45 7.45 4.51 12.91
N GLU A 46 6.40 5.15 12.40
CA GLU A 46 5.18 4.44 11.96
C GLU A 46 5.49 3.44 10.83
N ALA A 47 6.34 3.82 9.89
CA ALA A 47 6.76 2.94 8.80
C ALA A 47 7.67 1.80 9.30
N ILE A 48 8.55 2.08 10.27
CA ILE A 48 9.39 1.07 10.92
C ILE A 48 8.53 0.06 11.67
N GLU A 49 7.51 0.52 12.40
CA GLU A 49 6.57 -0.35 13.12
C GLU A 49 5.81 -1.26 12.14
N ALA A 50 5.25 -0.70 11.07
CA ALA A 50 4.56 -1.49 10.04
C ALA A 50 5.48 -2.54 9.39
N ALA A 51 6.72 -2.16 9.04
CA ALA A 51 7.70 -3.06 8.44
C ALA A 51 8.16 -4.15 9.43
N ASN A 52 8.42 -3.80 10.69
CA ASN A 52 8.81 -4.75 11.72
C ASN A 52 7.74 -5.83 11.93
N GLU A 53 6.48 -5.43 11.95
CA GLU A 53 5.38 -6.39 12.08
C GLU A 53 5.22 -7.26 10.84
N ALA A 54 5.25 -6.69 9.63
CA ALA A 54 5.20 -7.44 8.38
C ALA A 54 6.37 -8.43 8.26
N SER A 55 7.52 -8.11 8.85
CA SER A 55 8.70 -8.98 8.80
C SER A 55 8.55 -10.32 9.54
N ARG A 56 7.55 -10.43 10.43
CA ARG A 56 7.20 -11.71 11.07
C ARG A 56 6.71 -12.73 10.05
N GLU A 57 6.00 -12.28 9.01
CA GLU A 57 5.54 -13.12 7.90
C GLU A 57 6.57 -13.16 6.77
N HIS A 58 7.33 -12.08 6.58
CA HIS A 58 8.26 -11.90 5.46
C HIS A 58 9.65 -11.43 5.92
N PRO A 59 10.59 -12.34 6.27
CA PRO A 59 11.94 -11.95 6.68
C PRO A 59 12.64 -11.10 5.61
N MET A 60 12.96 -9.85 5.96
CA MET A 60 13.48 -8.84 5.02
C MET A 60 14.55 -7.94 5.63
N ARG A 61 15.31 -7.26 4.77
CA ARG A 61 16.06 -6.06 5.16
C ARG A 61 15.19 -4.84 4.92
N VAL A 62 15.09 -3.95 5.90
CA VAL A 62 14.35 -2.69 5.77
C VAL A 62 15.36 -1.54 5.69
N ILE A 63 15.25 -0.72 4.64
CA ILE A 63 16.05 0.51 4.47
C ILE A 63 15.08 1.68 4.43
N ILE A 64 15.16 2.57 5.41
CA ILE A 64 14.36 3.78 5.45
C ILE A 64 15.22 4.91 4.92
N VAL A 65 14.79 5.56 3.85
CA VAL A 65 15.36 6.80 3.32
C VAL A 65 14.48 7.95 3.80
N SER A 66 14.97 8.65 4.82
CA SER A 66 14.30 9.78 5.45
C SER A 66 14.98 11.07 5.01
N LYS A 67 14.24 11.94 4.32
CA LYS A 67 14.78 13.15 3.70
C LYS A 67 13.92 14.39 3.99
N ASN A 68 14.50 15.56 3.77
CA ASN A 68 13.76 16.81 3.72
C ASN A 68 13.76 17.31 2.27
N ASP A 69 12.61 17.22 1.59
CA ASP A 69 12.48 17.64 0.19
C ASP A 69 12.67 19.16 0.00
N GLY A 70 12.60 19.95 1.08
CA GLY A 70 12.67 21.41 1.02
C GLY A 70 14.07 22.01 1.02
N ASP A 71 15.11 21.27 1.44
CA ASP A 71 16.49 21.80 1.55
C ASP A 71 17.52 20.90 0.88
N THR A 72 17.72 21.15 -0.43
CA THR A 72 18.69 20.45 -1.28
C THR A 72 19.96 21.26 -1.55
N LYS A 73 20.04 22.50 -1.05
CA LYS A 73 21.15 23.43 -1.32
C LYS A 73 22.17 23.51 -0.18
N SER A 74 21.77 23.11 1.03
CA SER A 74 22.70 22.98 2.14
C SER A 74 23.75 21.89 1.88
N PRO A 75 24.94 21.97 2.50
CA PRO A 75 25.95 20.92 2.39
C PRO A 75 25.40 19.54 2.73
N GLY A 76 25.75 18.56 1.90
CA GLY A 76 25.30 17.18 2.06
C GLY A 76 25.76 16.55 3.38
N ARG A 77 24.84 15.87 4.07
CA ARG A 77 25.14 15.05 5.25
C ARG A 77 24.29 13.80 5.23
N LEU A 78 24.88 12.68 5.63
CA LEU A 78 24.18 11.44 5.93
C LEU A 78 24.37 11.08 7.39
N ASP A 79 23.28 10.94 8.13
CA ASP A 79 23.28 10.25 9.40
C ASP A 79 22.61 8.88 9.20
N ALA A 80 23.02 7.87 9.96
CA ALA A 80 22.36 6.57 9.91
C ALA A 80 22.13 5.98 11.30
N GLN A 81 21.16 5.08 11.38
CA GLN A 81 20.93 4.25 12.56
C GLN A 81 20.68 2.81 12.11
N ILE A 82 21.38 1.87 12.71
CA ILE A 82 21.13 0.44 12.51
C ILE A 82 20.35 -0.08 13.70
N ARG A 83 19.22 -0.74 13.46
CA ARG A 83 18.44 -1.45 14.48
C ARG A 83 18.48 -2.95 14.21
N VAL A 84 18.69 -3.73 15.26
CA VAL A 84 18.70 -5.21 15.23
C VAL A 84 18.06 -5.78 16.49
N GLY A 85 17.63 -7.04 16.43
CA GLY A 85 16.99 -7.75 17.53
C GLY A 85 15.61 -7.16 17.84
N SER A 86 15.32 -6.90 19.12
CA SER A 86 14.02 -6.38 19.57
C SER A 86 13.57 -5.09 18.87
N ASP A 87 14.51 -4.25 18.43
CA ASP A 87 14.24 -2.96 17.76
C ASP A 87 14.00 -3.09 16.24
N ALA A 88 14.09 -4.31 15.69
CA ALA A 88 13.98 -4.59 14.25
C ALA A 88 13.09 -5.80 13.93
N GLY A 89 12.42 -6.37 14.93
CA GLY A 89 11.63 -7.59 14.75
C GLY A 89 12.46 -8.74 14.18
N ALA A 90 11.98 -9.33 13.08
CA ALA A 90 12.70 -10.36 12.33
C ALA A 90 13.62 -9.79 11.23
N SER A 91 13.77 -8.46 11.18
CA SER A 91 14.53 -7.73 10.16
C SER A 91 15.86 -7.18 10.69
N GLU A 92 16.65 -6.68 9.75
CA GLU A 92 17.69 -5.69 9.99
C GLU A 92 17.16 -4.36 9.43
N VAL A 93 17.03 -3.34 10.30
CA VAL A 93 16.48 -2.03 9.90
C VAL A 93 17.60 -1.01 9.83
N ILE A 94 17.74 -0.34 8.69
CA ILE A 94 18.73 0.70 8.45
C ILE A 94 17.97 2.00 8.17
N VAL A 95 18.07 2.96 9.08
CA VAL A 95 17.48 4.30 8.90
C VAL A 95 18.57 5.22 8.36
N LEU A 96 18.37 5.78 7.18
CA LEU A 96 19.20 6.79 6.54
C LEU A 96 18.51 8.14 6.65
N ARG A 97 19.16 9.11 7.28
CA ARG A 97 18.69 10.50 7.34
C ARG A 97 19.57 11.36 6.47
N ALA A 98 19.06 11.71 5.30
CA ALA A 98 19.77 12.47 4.29
C ALA A 98 19.39 13.95 4.36
N TYR A 99 20.41 14.81 4.34
CA TYR A 99 20.25 16.27 4.41
C TYR A 99 20.99 16.94 3.25
N GLY A 100 20.50 18.09 2.80
CA GLY A 100 21.18 18.90 1.79
C GLY A 100 21.33 18.15 0.47
N GLU A 101 22.46 18.37 -0.21
CA GLU A 101 22.80 17.73 -1.49
C GLU A 101 22.71 16.19 -1.44
N THR A 102 22.97 15.57 -0.28
CA THR A 102 22.90 14.10 -0.12
C THR A 102 21.48 13.55 -0.29
N ALA A 103 20.44 14.35 -0.04
CA ALA A 103 19.05 13.92 -0.19
C ALA A 103 18.58 13.84 -1.66
N THR A 104 19.39 14.30 -2.62
CA THR A 104 18.97 14.42 -4.03
C THR A 104 19.02 13.12 -4.82
N ASP A 105 19.84 12.15 -4.39
CA ASP A 105 20.00 10.86 -5.06
C ASP A 105 19.78 9.70 -4.09
N GLU A 106 18.52 9.27 -3.97
CA GLU A 106 18.12 8.16 -3.10
C GLU A 106 18.67 6.82 -3.56
N GLU A 107 18.81 6.62 -4.88
CA GLU A 107 19.28 5.36 -5.47
C GLU A 107 20.72 5.07 -5.02
N SER A 108 21.58 6.09 -5.06
CA SER A 108 22.97 5.98 -4.58
C SER A 108 23.07 5.66 -3.08
N LEU A 109 22.14 6.15 -2.26
CA LEU A 109 22.12 5.90 -0.81
C LEU A 109 21.82 4.45 -0.47
N VAL A 110 21.00 3.78 -1.28
CA VAL A 110 20.50 2.43 -0.98
C VAL A 110 21.25 1.33 -1.73
N THR A 111 21.83 1.62 -2.90
CA THR A 111 22.43 0.62 -3.80
C THR A 111 23.44 -0.28 -3.09
N GLY A 112 24.35 0.29 -2.29
CA GLY A 112 25.34 -0.49 -1.54
C GLY A 112 24.74 -1.32 -0.39
N LEU A 113 23.53 -1.01 0.05
CA LEU A 113 22.86 -1.66 1.18
C LEU A 113 21.88 -2.76 0.74
N LEU A 114 21.63 -2.88 -0.56
CA LEU A 114 20.80 -3.94 -1.13
C LEU A 114 21.41 -5.31 -0.86
N LEU A 115 20.54 -6.30 -0.75
CA LEU A 115 20.94 -7.70 -0.70
C LEU A 115 21.17 -8.21 -2.13
N PRO A 116 22.30 -8.87 -2.43
CA PRO A 116 22.52 -9.49 -3.71
C PRO A 116 21.38 -10.48 -4.03
N ASP A 117 20.88 -10.43 -5.27
CA ASP A 117 19.89 -11.36 -5.83
C ASP A 117 18.54 -11.42 -5.10
N ALA A 118 18.27 -10.49 -4.18
CA ALA A 118 16.99 -10.39 -3.49
C ALA A 118 16.06 -9.40 -4.20
N PRO A 119 14.75 -9.70 -4.33
CA PRO A 119 13.75 -8.75 -4.77
C PRO A 119 13.80 -7.44 -3.98
N VAL A 120 13.61 -6.33 -4.68
CA VAL A 120 13.52 -4.99 -4.10
C VAL A 120 12.09 -4.49 -4.17
N VAL A 121 11.56 -4.05 -3.04
CA VAL A 121 10.26 -3.41 -2.91
C VAL A 121 10.47 -1.97 -2.48
N ALA A 122 9.87 -1.01 -3.19
CA ALA A 122 9.86 0.39 -2.78
C ALA A 122 8.46 0.77 -2.28
N TRP A 123 8.41 1.49 -1.16
CA TRP A 123 7.16 1.96 -0.55
C TRP A 123 7.24 3.43 -0.16
N TRP A 124 6.23 4.20 -0.57
CA TRP A 124 6.02 5.60 -0.18
C TRP A 124 4.77 5.71 0.70
N PRO A 125 4.90 5.67 2.05
CA PRO A 125 3.77 5.76 2.98
C PRO A 125 3.05 7.11 2.95
N GLN A 126 3.76 8.17 2.57
CA GLN A 126 3.27 9.53 2.52
C GLN A 126 3.40 10.03 1.09
N THR A 127 4.23 11.04 0.82
CA THR A 127 4.36 11.64 -0.52
C THR A 127 4.94 10.65 -1.51
N ALA A 128 4.13 10.22 -2.48
CA ALA A 128 4.56 9.34 -3.56
C ALA A 128 5.00 10.15 -4.79
N PRO A 129 5.96 9.65 -5.59
CA PRO A 129 6.24 10.21 -6.91
C PRO A 129 5.02 10.09 -7.83
N GLU A 130 4.81 11.07 -8.72
CA GLU A 130 3.73 11.01 -9.72
C GLU A 130 3.83 9.76 -10.61
N GLN A 131 5.05 9.33 -10.91
CA GLN A 131 5.35 8.11 -11.66
C GLN A 131 6.29 7.24 -10.81
N PRO A 132 5.76 6.32 -9.98
CA PRO A 132 6.57 5.51 -9.10
C PRO A 132 7.68 4.77 -9.84
N SER A 133 7.39 4.19 -11.00
CA SER A 133 8.33 3.44 -11.84
C SER A 133 9.53 4.26 -12.36
N ALA A 134 9.35 5.57 -12.57
CA ALA A 134 10.42 6.46 -13.06
C ALA A 134 11.26 7.07 -11.94
N SER A 135 10.79 7.01 -10.69
CA SER A 135 11.50 7.54 -9.52
C SER A 135 12.83 6.84 -9.26
N ALA A 136 13.74 7.48 -8.53
CA ALA A 136 15.07 6.94 -8.21
C ALA A 136 14.99 5.53 -7.58
N LEU A 137 14.12 5.37 -6.58
CA LEU A 137 13.91 4.07 -5.94
C LEU A 137 13.05 3.12 -6.78
N GLY A 138 12.12 3.64 -7.58
CA GLY A 138 11.25 2.83 -8.41
C GLY A 138 11.99 2.10 -9.53
N ARG A 139 12.99 2.72 -10.14
CA ARG A 139 13.77 2.10 -11.23
C ARG A 139 14.50 0.82 -10.81
N ILE A 140 14.85 0.72 -9.53
CA ILE A 140 15.53 -0.46 -8.97
C ILE A 140 14.56 -1.44 -8.28
N ALA A 141 13.29 -1.08 -8.12
CA ALA A 141 12.30 -1.86 -7.41
C ALA A 141 11.42 -2.69 -8.34
N GLN A 142 11.23 -3.98 -8.01
CA GLN A 142 10.31 -4.88 -8.70
C GLN A 142 8.85 -4.55 -8.36
N ARG A 143 8.57 -4.28 -7.08
CA ARG A 143 7.24 -3.89 -6.57
C ARG A 143 7.32 -2.47 -6.02
N ARG A 144 6.35 -1.63 -6.38
CA ARG A 144 6.32 -0.20 -6.05
C ARG A 144 4.95 0.13 -5.45
N ILE A 145 4.95 0.43 -4.16
CA ILE A 145 3.76 0.56 -3.33
C ILE A 145 3.55 2.04 -3.01
N THR A 146 2.39 2.58 -3.38
CA THR A 146 1.95 3.92 -2.96
C THR A 146 0.77 3.82 -1.97
N ASP A 147 0.40 4.94 -1.35
CA ASP A 147 -0.87 5.06 -0.62
C ASP A 147 -1.60 6.33 -1.07
N ALA A 148 -2.53 6.17 -2.00
CA ALA A 148 -3.35 7.26 -2.52
C ALA A 148 -4.12 7.98 -1.40
N ALA A 149 -4.54 7.26 -0.36
CA ALA A 149 -5.30 7.85 0.75
C ALA A 149 -4.44 8.81 1.61
N ALA A 150 -3.11 8.72 1.51
CA ALA A 150 -2.17 9.63 2.18
C ALA A 150 -1.82 10.86 1.33
N GLN A 151 -2.27 10.94 0.07
CA GLN A 151 -1.99 12.08 -0.80
C GLN A 151 -2.94 13.25 -0.53
N LYS A 152 -2.52 14.45 -0.95
CA LYS A 152 -3.35 15.67 -0.84
C LYS A 152 -4.63 15.60 -1.68
N ASP A 153 -4.54 14.97 -2.85
CA ASP A 153 -5.67 14.65 -3.71
C ASP A 153 -5.69 13.13 -3.95
N PRO A 154 -6.42 12.36 -3.13
CA PRO A 154 -6.43 10.90 -3.22
C PRO A 154 -6.96 10.37 -4.55
N ASN A 155 -7.97 11.03 -5.13
CA ASN A 155 -8.56 10.59 -6.40
C ASN A 155 -7.63 10.93 -7.56
N GLY A 156 -7.06 12.15 -7.57
CA GLY A 156 -6.05 12.54 -8.54
C GLY A 156 -4.79 11.65 -8.50
N ALA A 157 -4.41 11.16 -7.32
CA ALA A 157 -3.30 10.21 -7.18
C ALA A 157 -3.57 8.86 -7.88
N ILE A 158 -4.79 8.32 -7.76
CA ILE A 158 -5.18 7.09 -8.47
C ILE A 158 -5.20 7.31 -10.00
N GLU A 159 -5.65 8.47 -10.46
CA GLU A 159 -5.64 8.82 -11.88
C GLU A 159 -4.22 8.95 -12.44
N ALA A 160 -3.34 9.64 -11.72
CA ALA A 160 -1.93 9.77 -12.10
C ALA A 160 -1.25 8.41 -12.16
N LEU A 161 -1.55 7.54 -11.18
CA LEU A 161 -1.06 6.16 -11.16
C LEU A 161 -1.58 5.35 -12.34
N GLY A 162 -2.87 5.47 -12.67
CA GLY A 162 -3.46 4.81 -13.84
C GLY A 162 -2.85 5.28 -15.17
N ALA A 163 -2.58 6.58 -15.30
CA ALA A 163 -1.99 7.18 -16.51
C ALA A 163 -0.53 6.78 -16.74
N SER A 164 0.20 6.45 -15.66
CA SER A 164 1.63 6.10 -15.70
C SER A 164 1.93 4.66 -15.30
N TYR A 165 0.89 3.82 -15.19
CA TYR A 165 0.99 2.47 -14.65
C TYR A 165 2.01 1.62 -15.39
N VAL A 166 2.90 0.98 -14.62
CA VAL A 166 3.81 -0.06 -15.09
C VAL A 166 3.62 -1.32 -14.23
N PRO A 167 3.67 -2.54 -14.82
CA PRO A 167 3.63 -3.78 -14.05
C PRO A 167 4.58 -3.77 -12.84
N GLY A 168 4.03 -4.06 -11.66
CA GLY A 168 4.72 -3.96 -10.37
C GLY A 168 4.31 -2.73 -9.54
N ASP A 169 3.60 -1.76 -10.12
CA ASP A 169 2.94 -0.69 -9.37
C ASP A 169 1.71 -1.25 -8.65
N THR A 170 1.48 -0.77 -7.42
CA THR A 170 0.31 -1.09 -6.59
C THR A 170 0.03 0.07 -5.64
N ASP A 171 -1.15 0.08 -5.04
CA ASP A 171 -1.55 1.08 -4.06
C ASP A 171 -2.29 0.44 -2.87
N PHE A 172 -2.00 0.89 -1.65
CA PHE A 172 -2.68 0.38 -0.46
C PHE A 172 -4.19 0.62 -0.47
N ALA A 173 -4.71 1.62 -1.18
CA ALA A 173 -6.14 1.80 -1.35
C ALA A 173 -6.80 0.59 -2.04
N TRP A 174 -6.06 -0.11 -2.92
CA TRP A 174 -6.48 -1.37 -3.55
C TRP A 174 -6.38 -2.55 -2.59
N THR A 175 -5.27 -2.66 -1.86
CA THR A 175 -5.06 -3.72 -0.85
C THR A 175 -6.14 -3.68 0.24
N ARG A 176 -6.60 -2.48 0.63
CA ARG A 176 -7.70 -2.29 1.60
C ARG A 176 -9.04 -2.88 1.11
N LEU A 177 -9.17 -3.18 -0.19
CA LEU A 177 -10.38 -3.77 -0.76
C LEU A 177 -10.44 -5.29 -0.64
N THR A 178 -9.36 -5.98 -0.28
CA THR A 178 -9.32 -7.44 -0.32
C THR A 178 -10.47 -8.09 0.46
N LEU A 179 -10.79 -7.59 1.66
CA LEU A 179 -11.92 -8.11 2.42
C LEU A 179 -13.28 -7.82 1.77
N TRP A 180 -13.47 -6.61 1.20
CA TRP A 180 -14.70 -6.26 0.47
C TRP A 180 -14.89 -7.14 -0.76
N ARG A 181 -13.85 -7.27 -1.59
CA ARG A 181 -13.86 -8.10 -2.81
C ARG A 181 -14.18 -9.56 -2.49
N ASN A 182 -13.59 -10.10 -1.42
CA ASN A 182 -13.85 -11.47 -0.99
C ASN A 182 -15.32 -11.69 -0.59
N GLN A 183 -15.91 -10.79 0.20
CA GLN A 183 -17.31 -10.93 0.62
C GLN A 183 -18.29 -10.77 -0.54
N LEU A 184 -18.03 -9.83 -1.45
CA LEU A 184 -18.87 -9.62 -2.63
C LEU A 184 -18.81 -10.80 -3.59
N ALA A 185 -17.61 -11.34 -3.86
CA ALA A 185 -17.47 -12.56 -4.66
C ALA A 185 -18.19 -13.75 -4.02
N ALA A 186 -18.00 -13.96 -2.71
CA ALA A 186 -18.65 -15.05 -1.98
C ALA A 186 -20.20 -14.94 -1.97
N ALA A 187 -20.75 -13.72 -1.99
CA ALA A 187 -22.19 -13.51 -2.11
C ALA A 187 -22.73 -13.87 -3.51
N LEU A 188 -21.93 -13.64 -4.57
CA LEU A 188 -22.27 -14.00 -5.94
C LEU A 188 -22.06 -15.49 -6.25
N ASP A 189 -21.23 -16.19 -5.48
CA ASP A 189 -21.04 -17.66 -5.55
C ASP A 189 -22.22 -18.47 -4.97
N GLN A 190 -23.29 -17.80 -4.54
CA GLN A 190 -24.50 -18.43 -4.01
C GLN A 190 -25.68 -18.34 -4.98
N PRO A 191 -26.61 -19.32 -4.96
CA PRO A 191 -27.85 -19.25 -5.72
C PRO A 191 -28.63 -17.94 -5.45
N PRO A 192 -29.42 -17.44 -6.42
CA PRO A 192 -29.84 -18.08 -7.67
C PRO A 192 -28.90 -17.92 -8.88
N TYR A 193 -27.69 -17.36 -8.74
CA TYR A 193 -26.76 -17.10 -9.86
C TYR A 193 -27.33 -16.23 -10.99
N GLU A 194 -28.33 -15.41 -10.68
CA GLU A 194 -28.87 -14.43 -11.60
C GLU A 194 -27.84 -13.31 -11.88
N PRO A 195 -27.83 -12.75 -13.11
CA PRO A 195 -26.94 -11.65 -13.44
C PRO A 195 -27.27 -10.42 -12.59
N ILE A 196 -26.22 -9.72 -12.14
CA ILE A 196 -26.36 -8.37 -11.61
C ILE A 196 -26.73 -7.44 -12.77
N THR A 197 -27.63 -6.49 -12.52
CA THR A 197 -28.12 -5.52 -13.51
C THR A 197 -27.72 -4.07 -13.19
N ALA A 198 -27.39 -3.78 -11.93
CA ALA A 198 -26.85 -2.50 -11.49
C ALA A 198 -26.09 -2.64 -10.18
N VAL A 199 -25.18 -1.70 -9.92
CA VAL A 199 -24.42 -1.62 -8.66
C VAL A 199 -24.52 -0.21 -8.09
N GLU A 200 -24.59 -0.09 -6.76
CA GLU A 200 -24.34 1.14 -6.03
C GLU A 200 -23.18 0.92 -5.06
N VAL A 201 -22.17 1.79 -5.10
CA VAL A 201 -21.08 1.81 -4.12
C VAL A 201 -21.16 3.10 -3.33
N SER A 202 -21.25 3.00 -2.01
CA SER A 202 -21.31 4.16 -1.12
C SER A 202 -20.05 4.27 -0.26
N GLY A 203 -19.59 5.51 -0.05
CA GLY A 203 -18.37 5.76 0.71
C GLY A 203 -18.04 7.23 0.89
N ALA A 204 -16.95 7.51 1.60
CA ALA A 204 -16.44 8.86 1.76
C ALA A 204 -15.90 9.41 0.42
N TYR A 205 -16.10 10.70 0.17
CA TYR A 205 -15.65 11.35 -1.07
C TYR A 205 -14.11 11.40 -1.21
N ASP A 206 -13.39 11.38 -0.09
CA ASP A 206 -11.92 11.40 0.01
C ASP A 206 -11.30 9.99 0.00
N SER A 207 -12.09 8.95 -0.32
CA SER A 207 -11.67 7.55 -0.28
C SER A 207 -11.35 7.02 -1.68
N PRO A 208 -10.06 6.83 -2.03
CA PRO A 208 -9.68 6.20 -3.30
C PRO A 208 -10.16 4.74 -3.38
N SER A 209 -10.27 4.05 -2.24
CA SER A 209 -10.85 2.70 -2.15
C SER A 209 -12.29 2.64 -2.66
N THR A 210 -13.09 3.69 -2.48
CA THR A 210 -14.48 3.74 -2.95
C THR A 210 -14.52 3.73 -4.48
N ILE A 211 -13.68 4.56 -5.10
CA ILE A 211 -13.56 4.67 -6.56
C ILE A 211 -13.00 3.37 -7.15
N LEU A 212 -11.94 2.82 -6.55
CA LEU A 212 -11.34 1.57 -7.01
C LEU A 212 -12.31 0.39 -6.93
N LEU A 213 -13.13 0.31 -5.87
CA LEU A 213 -14.12 -0.76 -5.73
C LEU A 213 -15.24 -0.64 -6.78
N ALA A 214 -15.74 0.58 -7.00
CA ALA A 214 -16.75 0.84 -8.02
C ALA A 214 -16.23 0.54 -9.43
N ALA A 215 -15.00 0.97 -9.75
CA ALA A 215 -14.36 0.71 -11.03
C ALA A 215 -14.12 -0.78 -11.27
N TRP A 216 -13.70 -1.51 -10.23
CA TRP A 216 -13.56 -2.96 -10.30
C TRP A 216 -14.89 -3.66 -10.54
N LEU A 217 -15.94 -3.32 -9.81
CA LEU A 217 -17.28 -3.92 -10.01
C LEU A 217 -17.83 -3.61 -11.40
N GLN A 218 -17.65 -2.38 -11.89
CA GLN A 218 -18.06 -2.02 -13.26
C GLN A 218 -17.32 -2.86 -14.30
N LEU A 219 -16.01 -3.00 -14.16
CA LEU A 219 -15.17 -3.74 -15.10
C LEU A 219 -15.48 -5.25 -15.09
N GLN A 220 -15.78 -5.82 -13.93
CA GLN A 220 -16.06 -7.26 -13.82
C GLN A 220 -17.50 -7.64 -14.20
N LEU A 221 -18.47 -6.78 -13.91
CA LEU A 221 -19.89 -7.07 -14.11
C LEU A 221 -20.45 -6.46 -15.39
N GLU A 222 -19.77 -5.47 -16.00
CA GLU A 222 -20.18 -4.77 -17.21
C GLU A 222 -21.59 -4.14 -17.10
N VAL A 223 -21.94 -3.66 -15.90
CA VAL A 223 -23.23 -3.01 -15.60
C VAL A 223 -23.05 -1.56 -15.16
N PRO A 224 -24.12 -0.74 -15.20
CA PRO A 224 -24.10 0.60 -14.61
C PRO A 224 -23.75 0.56 -13.12
N VAL A 225 -22.81 1.42 -12.72
CA VAL A 225 -22.39 1.58 -11.31
C VAL A 225 -22.61 3.03 -10.87
N ALA A 226 -23.44 3.21 -9.86
CA ALA A 226 -23.62 4.49 -9.18
C ALA A 226 -22.65 4.61 -8.02
N VAL A 227 -21.99 5.76 -7.88
CA VAL A 227 -21.13 6.08 -6.73
C VAL A 227 -21.79 7.13 -5.87
N VAL A 228 -22.23 6.74 -4.67
CA VAL A 228 -22.87 7.63 -3.71
C VAL A 228 -21.83 8.07 -2.69
N THR A 229 -21.35 9.30 -2.83
CA THR A 229 -20.39 9.86 -1.88
C THR A 229 -21.10 10.66 -0.80
N SER A 230 -20.61 10.57 0.43
CA SER A 230 -21.02 11.47 1.51
C SER A 230 -19.79 12.12 2.14
N PRO A 231 -19.94 13.31 2.78
CA PRO A 231 -19.02 13.71 3.83
C PRO A 231 -18.91 12.57 4.83
N ARG A 232 -17.75 12.37 5.47
CA ARG A 232 -17.50 11.29 6.44
C ARG A 232 -18.72 11.08 7.35
N ALA A 233 -19.58 10.12 7.02
CA ALA A 233 -20.80 9.88 7.76
C ALA A 233 -20.39 9.09 9.00
N THR A 234 -20.96 9.39 10.17
CA THR A 234 -20.74 8.60 11.40
C THR A 234 -19.29 8.51 11.91
N GLY A 235 -18.40 9.42 11.50
CA GLY A 235 -16.97 9.34 11.85
C GLY A 235 -16.20 8.27 11.07
N SER A 236 -16.80 7.72 10.01
CA SER A 236 -16.22 6.72 9.13
C SER A 236 -15.58 7.38 7.90
N SER A 237 -14.30 7.11 7.65
CA SER A 237 -13.64 7.32 6.34
C SER A 237 -13.74 6.07 5.48
N GLY A 238 -13.60 6.12 4.15
CA GLY A 238 -13.57 4.88 3.34
C GLY A 238 -14.92 4.40 2.81
N ILE A 239 -15.03 3.10 2.52
CA ILE A 239 -16.26 2.47 1.98
C ILE A 239 -17.31 2.29 3.08
N HIS A 240 -18.55 2.63 2.78
CA HIS A 240 -19.72 2.46 3.64
C HIS A 240 -20.50 1.20 3.26
N GLY A 241 -20.77 1.00 1.97
CA GLY A 241 -21.50 -0.18 1.53
C GLY A 241 -21.52 -0.39 0.03
N VAL A 242 -22.02 -1.56 -0.36
CA VAL A 242 -22.24 -1.94 -1.76
C VAL A 242 -23.62 -2.59 -1.88
N LYS A 243 -24.37 -2.19 -2.90
CA LYS A 243 -25.61 -2.83 -3.31
C LYS A 243 -25.43 -3.44 -4.70
N LEU A 244 -25.75 -4.72 -4.84
CA LEU A 244 -25.79 -5.43 -6.12
C LEU A 244 -27.26 -5.75 -6.44
N VAL A 245 -27.78 -5.16 -7.52
CA VAL A 245 -29.18 -5.31 -7.92
C VAL A 245 -29.31 -6.46 -8.90
N ARG A 246 -30.27 -7.36 -8.68
CA ARG A 246 -30.68 -8.43 -9.60
C ARG A 246 -32.19 -8.62 -9.56
N GLU A 247 -32.73 -9.48 -10.43
CA GLU A 247 -34.18 -9.71 -10.57
C GLU A 247 -34.82 -10.15 -9.25
N SER A 248 -34.19 -11.06 -8.51
CA SER A 248 -34.69 -11.54 -7.22
C SER A 248 -34.64 -10.50 -6.08
N GLY A 249 -34.07 -9.32 -6.31
CA GLY A 249 -33.86 -8.26 -5.32
C GLY A 249 -32.38 -7.95 -5.07
N THR A 250 -32.13 -7.03 -4.15
CA THR A 250 -30.79 -6.45 -3.91
C THR A 250 -30.00 -7.22 -2.86
N ILE A 251 -28.73 -7.53 -3.17
CA ILE A 251 -27.73 -7.92 -2.18
C ILE A 251 -27.11 -6.65 -1.63
N GLU A 252 -27.07 -6.50 -0.30
CA GLU A 252 -26.50 -5.34 0.37
C GLU A 252 -25.42 -5.76 1.36
N LEU A 253 -24.23 -5.19 1.22
CA LEU A 253 -23.14 -5.31 2.19
C LEU A 253 -22.84 -3.92 2.74
N GLU A 254 -23.21 -3.68 3.99
CA GLU A 254 -23.07 -2.36 4.62
C GLU A 254 -22.23 -2.45 5.90
N ARG A 255 -21.20 -1.62 6.01
CA ARG A 255 -20.39 -1.47 7.23
C ARG A 255 -20.96 -0.35 8.09
N SER A 256 -22.00 -0.68 8.84
CA SER A 256 -22.72 0.22 9.76
C SER A 256 -22.00 0.44 11.10
N LEU A 257 -21.13 -0.49 11.50
CA LEU A 257 -20.33 -0.44 12.72
C LEU A 257 -18.83 -0.51 12.40
N VAL A 258 -18.00 -0.10 13.36
CA VAL A 258 -16.55 -0.28 13.25
C VAL A 258 -16.24 -1.77 13.15
N ASP A 259 -15.50 -2.15 12.12
CA ASP A 259 -15.01 -3.50 11.84
C ASP A 259 -16.07 -4.60 11.58
N VAL A 260 -17.36 -4.26 11.55
CA VAL A 260 -18.45 -5.21 11.29
C VAL A 260 -19.31 -4.72 10.14
N ALA A 261 -19.53 -5.60 9.16
CA ALA A 261 -20.45 -5.35 8.06
C ALA A 261 -21.63 -6.33 8.09
N THR A 262 -22.79 -5.81 7.74
CA THR A 262 -24.04 -6.54 7.66
C THR A 262 -24.30 -6.90 6.20
N LEU A 263 -24.39 -8.20 5.91
CA LEU A 263 -24.76 -8.76 4.62
C LEU A 263 -26.25 -9.14 4.63
N SER A 264 -27.02 -8.52 3.76
CA SER A 264 -28.44 -8.80 3.54
C SER A 264 -28.64 -9.34 2.12
N MET A 265 -29.33 -10.48 2.00
CA MET A 265 -29.65 -11.09 0.72
C MET A 265 -31.14 -11.46 0.67
N PRO A 266 -31.80 -11.28 -0.49
CA PRO A 266 -33.23 -11.60 -0.61
C PRO A 266 -33.51 -13.07 -0.27
N GLY A 267 -34.49 -13.30 0.60
CA GLY A 267 -34.90 -14.65 1.00
C GLY A 267 -33.94 -15.36 1.97
N GLN A 268 -32.89 -14.69 2.45
CA GLN A 268 -31.96 -15.24 3.45
C GLN A 268 -31.96 -14.39 4.74
N PRO A 269 -31.56 -14.96 5.88
CA PRO A 269 -31.27 -14.19 7.08
C PRO A 269 -30.15 -13.18 6.84
N THR A 270 -30.17 -12.08 7.57
CA THR A 270 -29.07 -11.13 7.60
C THR A 270 -27.89 -11.71 8.39
N HIS A 271 -26.67 -11.47 7.91
CA HIS A 271 -25.44 -11.95 8.53
C HIS A 271 -24.51 -10.80 8.89
N ASP A 272 -24.01 -10.78 10.13
CA ASP A 272 -22.91 -9.89 10.51
C ASP A 272 -21.56 -10.57 10.27
N LEU A 273 -20.68 -9.86 9.59
CA LEU A 273 -19.39 -10.33 9.10
C LEU A 273 -18.28 -9.45 9.67
N SER A 274 -17.16 -10.08 10.03
CA SER A 274 -15.95 -9.34 10.38
C SER A 274 -15.38 -8.69 9.12
N LEU A 275 -15.40 -7.36 9.08
CA LEU A 275 -14.89 -6.54 7.99
C LEU A 275 -14.02 -5.39 8.54
N PRO A 276 -12.92 -5.72 9.25
CA PRO A 276 -12.08 -4.73 9.90
C PRO A 276 -11.45 -3.77 8.91
N ARG A 277 -11.22 -2.54 9.37
CA ARG A 277 -10.37 -1.61 8.64
C ARG A 277 -8.95 -2.16 8.63
N ARG A 278 -8.42 -2.32 7.43
CA ARG A 278 -7.06 -2.77 7.18
C ARG A 278 -6.11 -1.64 7.54
N ASN A 279 -5.17 -1.86 8.45
CA ASN A 279 -4.13 -0.89 8.82
C ASN A 279 -2.92 -0.98 7.86
N LEU A 280 -1.88 -0.14 8.02
CA LEU A 280 -0.69 -0.15 7.16
C LEU A 280 0.06 -1.49 7.22
N ARG A 281 0.13 -2.10 8.41
CA ARG A 281 0.79 -3.38 8.62
C ARG A 281 0.10 -4.51 7.85
N ASP A 282 -1.22 -4.60 7.91
CA ASP A 282 -1.97 -5.62 7.18
C ASP A 282 -1.80 -5.45 5.67
N CYS A 283 -1.82 -4.21 5.18
CA CYS A 283 -1.62 -3.91 3.76
C CYS A 283 -0.20 -4.27 3.32
N LEU A 284 0.82 -3.84 4.06
CA LEU A 284 2.21 -4.14 3.74
C LEU A 284 2.48 -5.65 3.77
N ALA A 285 2.01 -6.35 4.80
CA ALA A 285 2.17 -7.80 4.88
C ALA A 285 1.52 -8.51 3.68
N GLU A 286 0.32 -8.10 3.26
CA GLU A 286 -0.33 -8.68 2.09
C GLU A 286 0.43 -8.41 0.78
N GLU A 287 0.88 -7.17 0.55
CA GLU A 287 1.64 -6.82 -0.66
C GLU A 287 2.98 -7.55 -0.75
N LEU A 288 3.56 -7.96 0.38
CA LEU A 288 4.82 -8.74 0.41
C LEU A 288 4.62 -10.24 0.18
N ARG A 289 3.37 -10.76 0.18
CA ARG A 289 3.10 -12.19 -0.11
C ARG A 289 3.31 -12.57 -1.55
N ARG A 290 3.10 -11.63 -2.48
CA ARG A 290 3.25 -11.86 -3.92
C ARG A 290 3.84 -10.63 -4.60
N LEU A 291 5.03 -10.77 -5.15
CA LEU A 291 5.76 -9.67 -5.79
C LEU A 291 5.50 -9.56 -7.30
N ASP A 292 4.82 -10.53 -7.91
CA ASP A 292 4.39 -10.43 -9.29
C ASP A 292 3.44 -9.24 -9.50
N PRO A 293 3.37 -8.68 -10.71
CA PRO A 293 2.37 -7.66 -11.03
C PRO A 293 0.94 -8.12 -10.72
N ASP A 294 0.16 -7.25 -10.06
CA ASP A 294 -1.29 -7.43 -9.94
C ASP A 294 -1.94 -6.94 -11.23
N VAL A 295 -2.25 -7.89 -12.13
CA VAL A 295 -2.86 -7.60 -13.43
C VAL A 295 -4.24 -6.97 -13.26
N LEU A 296 -5.02 -7.43 -12.27
CA LEU A 296 -6.36 -6.93 -12.01
C LEU A 296 -6.32 -5.48 -11.52
N PHE A 297 -5.41 -5.16 -10.60
CA PHE A 297 -5.18 -3.76 -10.21
C PHE A 297 -4.83 -2.90 -11.42
N GLY A 298 -3.88 -3.36 -12.25
CA GLY A 298 -3.47 -2.67 -13.46
C GLY A 298 -4.65 -2.36 -14.38
N ASP A 299 -5.50 -3.33 -14.67
CA ASP A 299 -6.67 -3.12 -15.53
C ASP A 299 -7.71 -2.19 -14.90
N VAL A 300 -7.91 -2.26 -13.59
CA VAL A 300 -8.80 -1.32 -12.87
C VAL A 300 -8.29 0.11 -12.98
N VAL A 301 -7.00 0.37 -12.73
CA VAL A 301 -6.50 1.76 -12.78
C VAL A 301 -6.34 2.31 -14.20
N LYS A 302 -5.94 1.47 -15.17
CA LYS A 302 -5.79 1.90 -16.58
C LYS A 302 -7.12 2.05 -17.32
N HIS A 303 -8.10 1.21 -17.01
CA HIS A 303 -9.33 1.09 -17.82
C HIS A 303 -10.59 1.31 -16.99
N GLY A 304 -10.72 0.65 -15.83
CA GLY A 304 -11.92 0.76 -15.00
C GLY A 304 -12.16 2.17 -14.43
N VAL A 305 -11.12 2.82 -13.90
CA VAL A 305 -11.23 4.16 -13.30
C VAL A 305 -11.62 5.22 -14.35
N PRO A 306 -10.97 5.29 -15.53
CA PRO A 306 -11.41 6.20 -16.60
C PRO A 306 -12.85 5.94 -17.05
N GLN A 307 -13.25 4.68 -17.28
CA GLN A 307 -14.61 4.32 -17.71
C GLN A 307 -15.68 4.72 -16.69
N LEU A 308 -15.40 4.50 -15.40
CA LEU A 308 -16.30 4.90 -14.31
C LEU A 308 -16.51 6.41 -14.30
N ARG A 309 -15.44 7.18 -14.50
CA ARG A 309 -15.53 8.64 -14.52
C ARG A 309 -16.33 9.17 -15.69
N GLU A 310 -16.17 8.59 -16.87
CA GLU A 310 -17.00 8.92 -18.04
C GLU A 310 -18.48 8.60 -17.76
N SER A 311 -18.75 7.47 -17.10
CA SER A 311 -20.11 7.04 -16.76
C SER A 311 -20.80 7.94 -15.72
N ILE A 312 -20.04 8.55 -14.81
CA ILE A 312 -20.58 9.46 -13.77
C ILE A 312 -20.71 10.90 -14.31
N ALA A 313 -19.91 11.28 -15.31
CA ALA A 313 -19.92 12.62 -15.89
C ALA A 313 -21.00 12.84 -16.96
N GLY A 314 -21.49 11.76 -17.59
CA GLY A 314 -22.57 11.79 -18.59
C GLY A 314 -23.97 11.74 -17.98
#